data_AF-A0A2K5PYP8-F1
#
_entry.id   AF-A0A2K5PYP8-F1
#
_cell.length_a   1.000
_cell.length_b   1.000
_cell.length_c   1.000
_cell.angle_alpha   90.00
_cell.angle_beta   90.00
_cell.angle_gamma   90.00
#
_symmetry.space_group_name_H-M   'P 1'
#
loop_
_entity.id
_entity.type
_entity.pdbx_description
1 polymer ?
#
loop_
_entity_poly.entity_id
_entity_poly.type
_entity_poly.pdbx_seq_one_letter_code
_entity_poly.pdbx_strand_id
1 'polypeptide(L)' 'TLRGTLKGHNGWVTQIATTPQFPDMILSASRDKTIIMWKLTRDETNYGIPQRALRVMWLSPQMA' A
#
# COMPACT_ATOMS: atom_id res chain seq x y z
N THR A 1 -1.56 -12.34 18.10
CA THR A 1 -2.58 -12.94 17.21
C THR A 1 -2.78 -12.03 16.00
N LEU A 2 -3.21 -12.57 14.87
CA LEU A 2 -3.54 -11.78 13.67
C LEU A 2 -4.71 -10.83 13.98
N ARG A 3 -4.57 -9.55 13.65
CA ARG A 3 -5.59 -8.51 13.92
C ARG A 3 -6.47 -8.18 12.70
N GLY A 4 -5.98 -8.44 11.49
CA GLY A 4 -6.73 -8.18 10.26
C GLY A 4 -5.87 -8.31 9.01
N THR A 5 -6.51 -8.19 7.84
CA THR A 5 -5.87 -8.31 6.52
C THR A 5 -6.24 -7.10 5.67
N LEU A 6 -5.24 -6.39 5.13
CA LEU A 6 -5.45 -5.29 4.19
C LEU A 6 -5.51 -5.85 2.77
N LYS A 7 -6.68 -5.80 2.14
CA LYS A 7 -6.91 -6.32 0.77
C LYS A 7 -6.98 -5.15 -0.22
N GLY A 8 -6.17 -5.19 -1.28
CA GLY A 8 -6.23 -4.17 -2.33
C GLY A 8 -5.23 -4.32 -3.47
N HIS A 9 -4.08 -4.95 -3.24
CA HIS A 9 -3.16 -5.29 -4.33
C HIS A 9 -3.68 -6.48 -5.16
N ASN A 10 -3.49 -6.39 -6.48
CA ASN A 10 -3.81 -7.45 -7.44
C ASN A 10 -2.56 -8.26 -7.85
N GLY A 11 -1.44 -8.04 -7.14
CA GLY A 11 -0.16 -8.67 -7.38
C GLY A 11 0.60 -8.86 -6.08
N TRP A 12 1.80 -9.44 -6.20
CA TRP A 12 2.64 -9.69 -5.04
C TRP A 12 3.14 -8.37 -4.47
N VAL A 13 2.93 -8.20 -3.16
CA VAL A 13 3.55 -7.12 -2.39
C VAL A 13 5.04 -7.42 -2.29
N THR A 14 5.86 -6.49 -2.76
CA THR A 14 7.31 -6.63 -2.78
C THR A 14 8.00 -5.80 -1.70
N GLN A 15 7.33 -4.78 -1.17
CA GLN A 15 7.89 -3.90 -0.15
C GLN A 15 6.79 -3.30 0.73
N ILE A 16 7.15 -3.06 1.99
CA ILE A 16 6.33 -2.35 2.97
C ILE A 16 7.21 -1.29 3.63
N ALA A 17 6.64 -0.12 3.90
CA ALA A 17 7.30 0.94 4.66
C ALA A 17 6.35 1.50 5.74
N THR A 18 6.94 1.85 6.88
CA THR A 18 6.27 2.48 8.03
C THR A 18 7.07 3.68 8.49
N THR A 19 6.45 4.52 9.32
CA THR A 19 7.10 5.73 9.86
C THR A 19 6.64 5.96 11.30
N PRO A 20 7.54 6.31 12.23
CA PRO A 20 7.15 6.68 13.58
C PRO A 20 6.43 8.03 13.63
N GLN A 21 6.61 8.90 12.63
CA GLN A 21 5.92 10.19 12.55
C GLN A 21 4.41 10.02 12.27
N PHE A 22 4.03 8.97 11.53
CA PHE A 22 2.63 8.65 11.22
C PHE A 22 2.35 7.16 11.52
N PRO A 23 2.13 6.79 12.79
CA PRO A 23 2.06 5.40 13.22
C PRO A 23 0.84 4.64 12.69
N ASP A 24 -0.20 5.36 12.27
CA ASP A 24 -1.39 4.77 11.65
C ASP A 24 -1.30 4.75 10.12
N MET A 25 -0.10 4.97 9.54
CA MET A 25 0.15 4.94 8.11
C MET A 25 1.08 3.78 7.72
N ILE A 26 0.67 3.01 6.71
CA ILE A 26 1.51 1.99 6.07
C ILE A 26 1.55 2.26 4.57
N LEU A 27 2.71 2.09 3.95
CA LEU A 27 2.85 2.05 2.50
C LEU A 27 3.16 0.61 2.06
N SER A 28 2.52 0.15 1.00
CA SER A 28 2.85 -1.12 0.34
C SER A 28 3.08 -0.91 -1.16
N ALA A 29 4.11 -1.53 -1.70
CA ALA A 29 4.41 -1.56 -3.13
C ALA A 29 4.22 -2.97 -3.70
N SER A 30 3.72 -3.07 -4.93
CA SER A 30 3.34 -4.35 -5.53
C SER A 30 3.74 -4.46 -7.00
N ARG A 31 3.89 -5.71 -7.47
CA ARG A 31 4.08 -6.05 -8.89
C ARG A 31 2.90 -5.68 -9.78
N ASP A 32 1.74 -5.36 -9.20
CA ASP A 32 0.61 -4.77 -9.92
C ASP A 32 0.85 -3.31 -10.39
N LYS A 33 2.06 -2.79 -10.17
CA LYS A 33 2.50 -1.43 -10.53
C LYS A 33 1.80 -0.36 -9.71
N THR A 34 1.39 -0.68 -8.49
CA THR A 34 0.80 0.29 -7.57
C THR A 34 1.54 0.39 -6.25
N ILE A 35 1.45 1.58 -5.65
CA ILE A 35 1.77 1.82 -4.25
C ILE A 35 0.48 2.22 -3.55
N ILE A 36 0.10 1.53 -2.49
CA ILE A 36 -1.08 1.86 -1.67
C ILE A 36 -0.63 2.45 -0.33
N MET A 37 -1.23 3.58 0.03
CA MET A 37 -1.15 4.15 1.37
C MET A 37 -2.37 3.73 2.17
N TRP A 38 -2.13 3.03 3.27
CA TRP A 38 -3.14 2.53 4.19
C TRP A 38 -3.21 3.43 5.41
N LYS A 39 -4.44 3.74 5.84
CA LYS A 39 -4.72 4.32 7.16
C LYS A 39 -5.25 3.22 8.07
N LEU A 40 -4.57 2.95 9.17
CA LEU A 40 -5.00 2.01 10.19
C LEU A 40 -6.12 2.62 11.03
N THR A 41 -7.21 1.89 11.20
CA THR A 41 -8.35 2.28 12.04
C THR A 41 -8.36 1.53 13.37
N ARG A 42 -7.61 0.41 13.47
CA ARG A 42 -7.49 -0.46 14.65
C ARG A 42 -8.85 -0.99 15.18
N ASP A 43 -9.86 -1.02 14.33
CA ASP A 43 -11.09 -1.74 14.61
C ASP A 43 -10.85 -3.27 14.47
N GLU A 44 -11.75 -4.09 15.03
CA GLU A 44 -11.58 -5.55 15.00
C GLU A 44 -11.95 -6.19 13.66
N THR A 45 -12.60 -5.45 12.75
CA THR A 45 -13.23 -5.98 11.53
C THR A 45 -12.63 -5.46 10.22
N ASN A 46 -12.06 -4.26 10.20
CA ASN A 46 -11.54 -3.53 9.05
C ASN A 46 -10.25 -2.76 9.42
N TYR A 47 -9.22 -3.48 9.86
CA TYR A 47 -8.03 -2.94 10.53
C TYR A 47 -7.30 -1.77 9.82
N GLY A 48 -7.54 -1.57 8.53
CA GLY A 48 -7.17 -0.35 7.81
C GLY A 48 -7.86 -0.20 6.46
N ILE A 49 -7.92 1.03 5.98
CA ILE A 49 -8.54 1.41 4.71
C ILE A 49 -7.49 1.94 3.73
N PRO A 50 -7.62 1.65 2.42
CA PRO A 50 -6.77 2.25 1.40
C PRO A 50 -7.16 3.72 1.26
N GLN A 51 -6.22 4.62 1.57
CA GLN A 51 -6.48 6.06 1.50
C GLN A 51 -6.08 6.63 0.14
N ARG A 52 -4.99 6.13 -0.48
CA ARG A 52 -4.53 6.50 -1.82
C ARG A 52 -3.83 5.34 -2.51
N ALA A 53 -3.97 5.24 -3.83
CA ALA A 53 -3.20 4.31 -4.67
C ALA A 53 -2.51 5.09 -5.81
N LEU A 54 -1.19 5.02 -5.89
CA LEU A 54 -0.41 5.60 -6.97
C LEU A 54 -0.07 4.51 -7.98
N ARG A 55 -0.40 4.71 -9.26
CA ARG A 55 0.01 3.80 -10.33
C ARG A 55 1.32 4.27 -10.93
N VAL A 56 2.33 3.40 -10.89
CA VAL A 56 3.63 3.65 -11.50
C VAL A 56 3.54 3.26 -12.97
N MET A 57 3.56 4.25 -13.85
CA MET A 57 3.66 4.05 -15.30
C MET A 57 5.11 4.29 -15.71
N TRP A 58 5.70 3.35 -16.43
CA TRP A 58 6.98 3.57 -17.09
C TRP A 58 6.77 4.62 -18.19
N LEU A 59 7.58 5.68 -18.18
CA LEU A 59 7.70 6.54 -19.35
C LEU A 59 8.38 5.72 -20.45
N SER A 60 7.76 5.63 -21.63
CA SER A 60 8.37 4.96 -22.78
C SER A 60 9.74 5.60 -23.08
N PRO A 61 10.83 4.81 -23.21
CA PRO A 61 12.17 5.34 -23.50
C PRO A 61 12.35 5.92 -24.91
N GLN A 62 11.28 6.10 -25.69
CA GLN A 62 11.36 6.42 -27.12
C GLN A 62 11.77 7.86 -27.45
N MET A 63 12.45 8.56 -26.54
CA MET A 63 13.15 9.82 -26.79
C MET A 63 14.53 9.80 -26.12
N ALA A 64 15.42 8.96 -26.65
CA ALA A 64 16.87 9.06 -26.49
C ALA A 64 17.50 8.98 -27.89
#